data_AF-F3UZW3-F1
#
_entry.id   AF-F3UZW3-F1
#
_cell.length_a   1.000
_cell.length_b   1.000
_cell.length_c   1.000
_cell.angle_alpha   90.00
_cell.angle_beta   90.00
_cell.angle_gamma   90.00
#
_symmetry.space_group_name_H-M   'P 1'
#
loop_
_entity.id
_entity.type
_entity.pdbx_description
1 polymer ?
#
loop_
_entity_poly.entity_id
_entity_poly.type
_entity_poly.pdbx_seq_one_letter_code
_entity_poly.pdbx_strand_id
1 'polypeptide(L)' 'MAFERKEKEISQLIEKTNQPTPQPVFAPDMSNFERKKQYQFTLKPSNREKLDQLSKSAGARSASDYLDKLIENLS' A
#
# COMPACT_ATOMS: atom_id res chain seq x y z
N MET A 1 5.02 -32.60 48.50
CA MET A 1 5.62 -32.88 47.19
C MET A 1 6.45 -31.67 46.78
N ALA A 2 7.76 -31.83 46.57
CA ALA A 2 8.63 -30.74 46.10
C ALA A 2 8.58 -30.69 44.56
N PHE A 3 8.32 -29.51 43.99
CA PHE A 3 8.37 -29.29 42.54
C PHE A 3 9.83 -29.28 42.09
N GLU A 4 10.23 -30.22 41.23
CA GLU A 4 11.54 -30.18 40.60
C GLU A 4 11.58 -29.10 39.52
N ARG A 5 12.55 -28.18 39.62
CA ARG A 5 12.70 -27.06 38.68
C ARG A 5 13.44 -27.54 37.42
N LYS A 6 12.69 -27.79 36.34
CA LYS A 6 13.18 -28.16 35.00
C LYS A 6 13.62 -26.94 34.18
N GLU A 7 14.32 -25.98 34.79
CA GLU A 7 14.75 -24.74 34.14
C GLU A 7 15.63 -25.00 32.91
N LYS A 8 16.49 -26.03 32.97
CA LYS A 8 17.40 -26.40 31.87
C LYS A 8 16.67 -26.92 30.63
N GLU A 9 15.55 -27.64 30.82
CA GLU A 9 14.75 -28.16 29.70
C GLU A 9 14.02 -27.00 28.99
N ILE A 10 13.59 -25.99 29.76
CA ILE A 10 12.88 -24.81 29.26
C ILE A 10 13.81 -23.91 28.44
N SER A 11 15.03 -23.67 28.92
CA SER A 11 16.02 -22.85 28.19
C SER A 11 16.37 -23.43 26.81
N GLN A 12 16.56 -24.76 26.73
CA GLN A 12 16.88 -25.43 25.45
C GLN A 12 15.73 -25.35 24.44
N LEU A 13 14.48 -25.29 24.92
CA LEU A 13 13.30 -25.19 24.08
C LEU A 13 13.15 -23.77 23.50
N ILE A 14 13.42 -22.75 24.31
CA ILE A 14 13.42 -21.34 23.88
C ILE A 14 14.50 -21.09 22.82
N GLU A 15 15.71 -21.61 23.02
CA GLU A 15 16.81 -21.48 22.06
C GLU A 15 16.48 -22.13 20.70
N LYS A 16 15.84 -23.30 20.71
CA LYS A 16 15.39 -23.98 19.47
C LYS A 16 14.31 -23.21 18.72
N THR A 17 13.45 -22.47 19.42
CA THR A 17 12.39 -21.66 18.79
C THR A 17 12.87 -20.30 18.27
N ASN A 18 14.07 -19.87 18.64
CA ASN A 18 14.63 -18.57 18.26
C ASN A 18 15.41 -18.59 16.94
N GLN A 19 15.39 -19.69 16.18
CA GLN A 19 15.97 -19.67 14.84
C GLN A 19 15.08 -18.80 13.94
N PRO A 20 15.59 -17.69 13.38
CA PRO A 20 14.82 -16.88 12.45
C PRO A 20 14.66 -17.70 11.17
N THR A 21 13.50 -18.32 11.00
CA THR A 21 13.11 -18.89 9.71
C THR A 21 13.23 -17.78 8.68
N PRO A 22 14.06 -17.92 7.63
CA PRO A 22 14.15 -16.92 6.58
C PRO A 22 12.77 -16.85 5.91
N GLN A 23 12.01 -15.83 6.28
CA GLN A 23 10.76 -15.52 5.61
C GLN A 23 11.14 -15.15 4.17
N PRO A 24 10.50 -15.74 3.14
CA PRO A 24 10.73 -15.30 1.78
C PRO A 24 10.34 -13.82 1.72
N VAL A 25 11.34 -12.96 1.56
CA VAL A 25 11.14 -11.56 1.20
C VAL A 25 10.52 -11.60 -0.19
N PHE A 26 9.18 -11.55 -0.23
CA PHE A 26 8.46 -11.20 -1.44
C PHE A 26 8.83 -9.76 -1.74
N ALA A 27 9.92 -9.58 -2.49
CA ALA A 27 10.18 -8.33 -3.19
C ALA A 27 9.28 -8.39 -4.43
N PRO A 28 8.09 -7.77 -4.44
CA PRO A 28 7.37 -7.61 -5.69
C PRO A 28 8.31 -6.89 -6.64
N ASP A 29 8.46 -7.43 -7.84
CA ASP A 29 9.19 -6.80 -8.94
C ASP A 29 8.49 -5.47 -9.26
N MET A 30 8.90 -4.42 -8.56
CA MET A 30 8.36 -3.06 -8.62
C MET A 30 8.89 -2.29 -9.85
N SER A 31 9.48 -2.99 -10.82
CA SER A 31 10.16 -2.36 -11.95
C SER A 31 9.21 -1.58 -12.89
N ASN A 32 7.92 -1.90 -12.90
CA ASN A 32 6.94 -1.28 -13.82
C ASN A 32 5.76 -0.55 -13.18
N PHE A 33 5.70 -0.38 -11.85
CA PHE A 33 4.62 0.40 -11.23
C PHE A 33 4.99 1.89 -11.14
N GLU A 34 4.38 2.71 -11.99
CA GLU A 34 4.53 4.16 -11.90
C GLU A 34 3.80 4.70 -10.67
N ARG A 35 4.54 5.42 -9.80
CA ARG A 35 3.97 6.03 -8.61
C ARG A 35 3.28 7.33 -8.96
N LYS A 36 2.05 7.50 -8.45
CA LYS A 36 1.33 8.78 -8.54
C LYS A 36 2.14 9.88 -7.85
N LYS A 37 2.34 10.98 -8.56
CA LYS A 37 2.95 12.21 -8.03
C LYS A 37 1.91 13.32 -7.99
N GLN A 38 2.10 14.27 -7.08
CA GLN A 38 1.29 15.48 -7.05
C GLN A 38 1.78 16.45 -8.11
N TYR A 39 0.86 16.94 -8.95
CA TYR A 39 1.12 17.96 -9.95
C TYR A 39 0.22 19.17 -9.68
N GLN A 40 0.77 20.38 -9.83
CA GLN A 40 0.01 21.61 -9.73
C GLN A 40 -0.41 22.08 -11.13
N PHE A 41 -1.69 22.40 -11.28
CA PHE A 41 -2.25 22.89 -12.54
C PHE A 41 -2.90 24.26 -12.33
N THR A 42 -2.82 25.10 -13.36
CA THR A 42 -3.60 26.33 -13.43
C THR A 42 -4.82 26.10 -14.31
N LEU A 43 -6.00 26.36 -13.78
CA LEU A 43 -7.27 26.16 -14.47
C LEU A 43 -8.16 27.39 -14.28
N LYS A 44 -9.03 27.66 -15.25
CA LYS A 44 -10.14 28.61 -15.05
C LYS A 44 -11.08 28.06 -13.97
N PRO A 45 -11.65 28.89 -13.08
CA PRO A 45 -12.58 28.43 -12.04
C PRO A 45 -13.76 27.62 -12.61
N SER A 46 -14.35 28.08 -13.72
CA SER A 46 -15.46 27.39 -14.38
C SER A 46 -15.09 26.00 -14.91
N ASN A 47 -13.84 25.81 -15.35
CA ASN A 47 -13.37 24.49 -15.80
C ASN A 47 -13.13 23.56 -14.63
N ARG A 48 -12.66 24.10 -13.50
CA ARG A 48 -12.50 23.33 -12.26
C ARG A 48 -13.84 22.83 -11.73
N GLU A 49 -14.88 23.65 -11.75
CA GLU A 49 -16.23 23.23 -11.36
C GLU A 49 -16.78 22.11 -12.27
N LYS A 50 -16.60 22.25 -13.59
CA LYS A 50 -16.97 21.21 -14.55
C LYS A 50 -16.23 19.89 -14.29
N LEU A 51 -14.93 19.96 -14.00
CA LEU A 51 -14.13 18.78 -13.64
C LEU A 51 -14.70 18.08 -12.39
N ASP A 52 -15.03 18.86 -11.36
CA ASP A 52 -15.60 18.31 -10.12
C ASP A 52 -16.97 17.68 -10.38
N GLN A 53 -17.82 18.29 -11.21
CA GLN A 53 -19.11 17.71 -11.64
C GLN A 53 -18.95 16.40 -12.43
N LEU A 54 -18.05 16.39 -13.42
CA LEU A 54 -17.76 15.20 -14.23
C LEU A 54 -17.26 14.05 -13.35
N SER A 55 -16.34 14.34 -12.41
CA SER A 55 -15.81 13.32 -11.50
C SER A 55 -16.90 12.67 -10.65
N LYS A 56 -17.85 13.47 -10.13
CA LYS A 56 -18.99 12.98 -9.36
C LYS A 56 -19.94 12.14 -10.23
N SER A 57 -20.22 12.61 -11.44
CA SER A 57 -21.11 11.91 -12.37
C SER A 57 -20.54 10.55 -12.83
N ALA A 58 -19.22 10.44 -12.94
CA ALA A 58 -18.52 9.20 -13.29
C ALA A 58 -18.31 8.27 -12.08
N GLY A 59 -18.75 8.66 -10.87
CA GLY A 59 -18.52 7.89 -9.65
C GLY A 59 -17.04 7.81 -9.23
N ALA A 60 -16.21 8.74 -9.71
CA ALA A 60 -14.79 8.76 -9.37
C ALA A 60 -14.57 9.23 -7.92
N ARG A 61 -13.50 8.73 -7.29
CA ARG A 61 -13.17 9.07 -5.90
C ARG A 61 -12.76 10.53 -5.74
N SER A 62 -12.15 11.11 -6.77
CA SER A 62 -11.74 12.51 -6.81
C SER A 62 -11.58 12.98 -8.25
N ALA A 63 -11.44 14.30 -8.42
CA ALA A 63 -11.17 14.87 -9.72
C ALA A 63 -9.80 14.42 -10.29
N SER A 64 -8.80 14.21 -9.42
CA SER A 64 -7.50 13.65 -9.83
C SER A 64 -7.59 12.19 -10.27
N ASP A 65 -8.38 11.36 -9.56
CA ASP A 65 -8.61 9.96 -9.95
C ASP A 65 -9.36 9.86 -11.28
N TYR A 66 -10.34 10.75 -11.50
CA TYR A 66 -11.04 10.86 -12.76
C TYR A 66 -10.09 11.23 -13.91
N LEU A 67 -9.23 12.23 -13.70
CA LEU A 67 -8.25 12.66 -14.71
C LEU A 67 -7.26 11.56 -15.06
N ASP A 68 -6.73 10.86 -14.05
CA ASP A 68 -5.77 9.78 -14.22
C ASP A 68 -6.34 8.66 -15.10
N LYS A 69 -7.54 8.16 -14.75
CA LYS A 69 -8.26 7.16 -15.54
C LYS A 69 -8.65 7.66 -16.92
N LEU A 70 -9.04 8.92 -17.05
CA LEU A 70 -9.38 9.52 -18.34
C LEU A 70 -8.17 9.49 -19.28
N ILE A 71 -6.99 9.84 -18.76
CA ILE A 71 -5.73 9.86 -19.52
C ILE A 71 -5.28 8.45 -19.88
N GLU A 72 -5.37 7.50 -18.95
CA GLU A 72 -5.09 6.07 -19.23
C GLU A 72 -5.95 5.52 -20.38
N ASN A 73 -7.20 5.98 -20.51
CA ASN A 73 -8.14 5.55 -21.55
C ASN A 73 -8.04 6.32 -22.88
N LEU A 74 -7.23 7.39 -22.96
CA LEU A 74 -7.04 8.18 -24.18
C LEU A 74 -5.96 7.60 -25.13
N SER A 75 -5.26 6.55 -24.69
CA SER A 75 -4.19 5.87 -25.44
C SER A 75 -4.69 4.95 -26.54
#